data_AF-A0A8T4Z5E3-F1
#
_entry.id   AF-A0A8T4Z5E3-F1
#
_cell.length_a   1.000
_cell.length_b   1.000
_cell.length_c   1.000
_cell.angle_alpha   90.00
_cell.angle_beta   90.00
_cell.angle_gamma   90.00
#
_symmetry.space_group_name_H-M   'P 1'
#
loop_
_entity.id
_entity.type
_entity.pdbx_description
1 polymer ?
#
loop_
_entity_poly.entity_id
_entity_poly.type
_entity_poly.pdbx_seq_one_letter_code
_entity_poly.pdbx_strand_id
1 'polypeptide(L)'
;DIWYTSPPLGGGGAGICANLAVCDMTETSHRSWILAYIIAMAIALFLGFLYVEAFWRISPIPSSSYPATVIFWPIQVLNSVIWVSRSQISWVPENIIFAFVISSAATITCHFLKFPFSIIGFAAGFSQPIPQPLSLLVGGIINIFLTRKIGKGWTDYKIIAIAGLALGEGIAAAIGSIIALIRNAAWSLPY
;
A
#
# COMPACT_ATOMS: atom_id res chain seq x y z
N ASP A 1 -11.85 4.43 -23.78
CA ASP A 1 -10.53 5.02 -23.47
C ASP A 1 -10.27 5.05 -21.97
N ILE A 2 -9.05 4.72 -21.57
CA ILE A 2 -8.58 4.59 -20.17
C ILE A 2 -8.07 5.91 -19.58
N TRP A 3 -7.96 6.94 -20.42
CA TRP A 3 -7.49 8.26 -20.02
C TRP A 3 -8.65 9.08 -19.43
N TYR A 4 -8.61 9.23 -18.11
CA TYR A 4 -9.45 10.17 -17.39
C TYR A 4 -8.83 11.57 -17.45
N THR A 5 -9.61 12.56 -17.88
CA THR A 5 -9.23 13.98 -17.86
C THR A 5 -9.40 14.62 -16.48
N SER A 6 -10.07 13.94 -15.54
CA SER A 6 -10.16 14.36 -14.14
C SER A 6 -9.23 13.48 -13.29
N PRO A 7 -8.15 14.03 -12.72
CA PRO A 7 -7.36 13.30 -11.74
C PRO A 7 -8.27 12.97 -10.55
N PRO A 8 -8.24 11.75 -10.01
CA PRO A 8 -8.87 11.50 -8.72
C PRO A 8 -8.31 12.51 -7.72
N LEU A 9 -9.17 13.33 -7.13
CA LEU A 9 -8.81 14.25 -6.04
C LEU A 9 -8.33 13.39 -4.87
N GLY A 10 -7.02 13.11 -4.85
CA GLY A 10 -6.41 12.14 -3.96
C GLY A 10 -6.33 12.67 -2.53
N GLY A 11 -6.76 11.84 -1.58
CA GLY A 11 -6.62 12.02 -0.13
C GLY A 11 -5.17 11.94 0.38
N GLY A 12 -4.24 12.65 -0.26
CA GLY A 12 -2.82 12.70 0.13
C GLY A 12 -2.53 13.68 1.27
N GLY A 13 -3.38 14.69 1.48
CA GLY A 13 -3.17 15.72 2.50
C GLY A 13 -3.12 15.15 3.92
N ALA A 14 -3.97 14.18 4.24
CA ALA A 14 -4.00 13.57 5.56
C ALA A 14 -2.68 12.89 5.94
N GLY A 15 -2.03 12.21 4.98
CA GLY A 15 -0.72 11.59 5.20
C GLY A 15 0.39 12.61 5.43
N ILE A 16 0.39 13.70 4.67
CA ILE A 16 1.36 14.79 4.88
C ILE A 16 1.15 15.41 6.27
N CYS A 17 -0.09 15.75 6.63
CA CYS A 17 -0.40 16.30 7.95
C CYS A 17 0.01 15.36 9.10
N ALA A 18 -0.22 14.05 8.95
CA ALA A 18 0.20 13.06 9.94
C ALA A 18 1.73 13.03 10.10
N ASN A 19 2.49 13.12 9.01
CA ASN A 19 3.96 13.17 9.07
C ASN A 19 4.47 14.49 9.67
N LEU A 20 3.83 15.63 9.42
CA LEU A 20 4.18 16.89 10.08
C LEU A 20 3.93 16.81 11.59
N ALA A 21 2.81 16.19 12.02
CA ALA A 21 2.57 15.95 13.44
C ALA A 21 3.62 15.01 14.07
N VAL A 22 4.12 14.02 13.33
CA VAL A 22 5.27 13.21 13.77
C VAL A 22 6.53 14.07 13.88
N CYS A 23 6.76 15.00 12.96
CA CYS A 23 7.90 15.92 13.02
C CYS A 23 7.87 16.78 14.29
N ASP A 24 6.68 17.26 14.69
CA ASP A 24 6.48 17.96 15.96
C ASP A 24 6.82 17.09 17.17
N MET A 25 6.38 15.83 17.15
CA MET A 25 6.66 14.87 18.24
C MET A 25 8.14 14.49 18.35
N THR A 26 8.89 14.56 17.25
CA THR A 26 10.33 14.23 17.22
C THR A 26 11.23 15.46 17.24
N GLU A 27 10.68 16.66 17.46
CA GLU A 27 11.41 17.93 17.44
C GLU A 27 12.23 18.16 16.15
N THR A 28 11.76 17.61 15.04
CA THR A 28 12.43 17.75 13.73
C THR A 28 11.84 18.92 12.95
N SER A 29 12.71 19.64 12.22
CA SER A 29 12.25 20.76 11.40
C SER A 29 11.36 20.29 10.24
N HIS A 30 10.12 20.77 10.20
CA HIS A 30 9.19 20.59 9.08
C HIS A 30 9.83 20.91 7.72
N ARG A 31 10.63 21.98 7.66
CA ARG A 31 11.30 22.39 6.42
C ARG A 31 12.28 21.33 5.93
N SER A 32 13.05 20.72 6.84
CA SER A 32 13.99 19.66 6.50
C SER A 32 13.26 18.43 5.96
N TRP A 33 12.16 18.03 6.63
CA TRP A 33 11.34 16.91 6.19
C TRP A 33 10.71 17.16 4.82
N ILE A 34 10.11 18.32 4.58
CA ILE A 34 9.48 18.68 3.29
C ILE A 34 10.53 18.69 2.18
N LEU A 35 11.71 19.27 2.41
CA LEU A 35 12.79 19.28 1.42
C LEU A 35 13.28 17.86 1.11
N ALA A 36 13.46 17.03 2.14
CA ALA A 36 13.85 15.62 1.96
C ALA A 36 12.81 14.85 1.13
N TYR A 37 11.52 15.07 1.41
CA TYR A 37 10.42 14.47 0.67
C TYR A 37 10.43 14.87 -0.81
N ILE A 38 10.59 16.16 -1.10
CA ILE A 38 10.62 16.66 -2.49
C ILE A 38 11.83 16.12 -3.25
N ILE A 39 13.01 16.11 -2.62
CA ILE A 39 14.24 15.57 -3.23
C ILE A 39 14.08 14.07 -3.49
N ALA A 40 13.58 13.31 -2.52
CA ALA A 40 13.32 11.89 -2.68
C ALA A 40 12.31 11.62 -3.80
N MET A 41 11.24 12.40 -3.89
CA MET A 41 10.26 12.30 -4.96
C MET A 41 10.87 12.60 -6.33
N ALA A 42 11.71 13.62 -6.45
CA ALA A 42 12.39 13.95 -7.70
C ALA A 42 13.33 12.83 -8.16
N ILE A 43 14.13 12.28 -7.24
CA ILE A 43 15.03 11.15 -7.52
C ILE A 43 14.21 9.90 -7.91
N ALA A 44 13.15 9.59 -7.17
CA ALA A 44 12.29 8.44 -7.43
C ALA A 44 11.60 8.54 -8.80
N LEU A 45 11.13 9.73 -9.18
CA LEU A 45 10.56 9.97 -10.51
C LEU A 45 11.62 9.79 -11.61
N PHE A 46 12.79 10.41 -11.45
CA PHE A 46 13.86 10.31 -12.43
C PHE A 46 14.32 8.86 -12.64
N LEU A 47 14.64 8.15 -11.55
CA LEU A 47 15.02 6.73 -11.62
C LEU A 47 13.86 5.87 -12.12
N GLY A 48 12.62 6.18 -11.71
CA GLY A 48 11.42 5.48 -12.15
C GLY A 48 11.27 5.50 -13.67
N PHE A 49 11.49 6.66 -14.31
CA PHE A 49 11.49 6.75 -15.78
C PHE A 49 12.57 5.88 -16.41
N LEU A 50 13.80 5.90 -15.87
CA LEU A 50 14.90 5.06 -16.38
C LEU A 50 14.59 3.56 -16.29
N TYR A 51 14.03 3.12 -15.15
CA TYR A 51 13.64 1.72 -14.97
C TYR A 51 12.51 1.30 -15.91
N VAL A 52 11.48 2.14 -16.06
CA VAL A 52 10.37 1.84 -16.97
C VAL A 52 10.86 1.72 -18.42
N GLU A 53 11.75 2.61 -18.86
CA GLU A 53 12.37 2.52 -20.18
C GLU A 53 13.14 1.20 -20.34
N ALA A 54 13.96 0.84 -19.35
CA ALA A 54 14.72 -0.41 -19.36
C ALA A 54 13.81 -1.65 -19.45
N PHE A 55 12.68 -1.67 -18.74
CA PHE A 55 11.71 -2.76 -18.83
C PHE A 55 11.02 -2.81 -20.20
N TRP A 56 10.67 -1.67 -20.78
CA TRP A 56 10.04 -1.60 -22.12
C TRP A 56 10.97 -2.10 -23.23
N ARG A 57 12.29 -1.93 -23.07
CA ARG A 57 13.29 -2.46 -24.03
C ARG A 57 13.36 -4.00 -24.03
N ILE A 58 12.99 -4.66 -22.92
CA ILE A 58 13.01 -6.14 -22.83
C ILE A 58 11.74 -6.75 -23.40
N SER A 59 10.58 -6.23 -23.00
CA SER A 59 9.28 -6.75 -23.41
C SER A 59 8.24 -5.63 -23.28
N PRO A 60 7.21 -5.57 -24.13
CA PRO A 60 6.14 -4.60 -23.96
C PRO A 60 5.41 -4.81 -22.62
N ILE A 61 5.06 -3.74 -21.93
CA ILE A 61 4.20 -3.77 -20.74
C ILE A 61 2.79 -3.36 -21.19
N PRO A 62 1.73 -4.14 -20.97
CA PRO A 62 1.68 -5.44 -20.29
C PRO A 62 2.02 -6.65 -21.21
N SER A 63 2.65 -7.68 -20.66
CA SER A 63 2.95 -8.96 -21.34
C SER A 63 3.08 -10.11 -20.33
N SER A 64 3.17 -11.36 -20.80
CA SER A 64 3.38 -12.54 -19.94
C SER A 64 4.68 -12.48 -19.12
N SER A 65 5.68 -11.73 -19.59
CA SER A 65 6.91 -11.42 -18.85
C SER A 65 6.65 -10.57 -17.60
N TYR A 66 5.53 -9.85 -17.55
CA TYR A 66 5.10 -8.98 -16.46
C TYR A 66 3.71 -9.38 -15.94
N PRO A 67 3.56 -10.55 -15.29
CA PRO A 67 2.25 -11.09 -14.91
C PRO A 67 1.48 -10.17 -13.95
N ALA A 68 2.18 -9.44 -13.09
CA ALA A 68 1.56 -8.50 -12.16
C ALA A 68 0.81 -7.37 -12.88
N THR A 69 1.35 -6.82 -13.98
CA THR A 69 0.68 -5.73 -14.71
C THR A 69 -0.53 -6.23 -15.49
N VAL A 70 -0.48 -7.46 -16.01
CA VAL A 70 -1.62 -8.13 -16.67
C VAL A 70 -2.79 -8.33 -15.71
N ILE A 71 -2.52 -8.68 -14.45
CA ILE A 71 -3.58 -8.95 -13.46
C ILE A 71 -4.05 -7.67 -12.77
N PHE A 72 -3.15 -6.87 -12.22
CA PHE A 72 -3.51 -5.80 -11.30
C PHE A 72 -3.94 -4.50 -12.00
N TRP A 73 -3.39 -4.18 -13.17
CA TRP A 73 -3.76 -2.93 -13.85
C TRP A 73 -5.23 -2.90 -14.27
N PRO A 74 -5.80 -3.96 -14.89
CA PRO A 74 -7.23 -3.99 -15.20
C PRO A 74 -8.11 -3.86 -13.95
N ILE A 75 -7.71 -4.48 -12.82
CA ILE A 75 -8.43 -4.38 -11.55
C ILE A 75 -8.42 -2.92 -11.04
N GLN A 76 -7.27 -2.24 -11.10
CA GLN A 76 -7.14 -0.84 -10.67
C GLN A 76 -7.95 0.10 -11.58
N VAL A 77 -7.92 -0.13 -12.88
CA VAL A 77 -8.74 0.60 -13.85
C VAL A 77 -10.21 0.38 -13.52
N LEU A 78 -10.67 -0.87 -13.37
CA LEU A 78 -12.06 -1.16 -13.07
C LEU A 78 -12.54 -0.49 -11.79
N ASN A 79 -11.74 -0.55 -10.72
CA ASN A 79 -12.03 0.15 -9.46
C ASN A 79 -12.16 1.67 -9.68
N SER A 80 -11.32 2.26 -10.53
CA SER A 80 -11.39 3.70 -10.85
C SER A 80 -12.60 4.04 -11.73
N VAL A 81 -12.86 3.22 -12.77
CA VAL A 81 -14.01 3.35 -13.68
C VAL A 81 -15.31 3.32 -12.89
N ILE A 82 -15.42 2.44 -11.91
CA ILE A 82 -16.60 2.30 -11.04
C ILE A 82 -16.99 3.63 -10.40
N TRP A 83 -16.02 4.36 -9.86
CA TRP A 83 -16.26 5.64 -9.19
C TRP A 83 -16.58 6.76 -10.20
N VAL A 84 -15.90 6.77 -11.35
CA VAL A 84 -16.11 7.79 -12.40
C VAL A 84 -17.43 7.60 -13.13
N SER A 85 -17.73 6.36 -13.54
CA SER A 85 -18.99 5.97 -14.22
C SER A 85 -20.20 6.01 -13.30
N ARG A 86 -20.00 6.18 -11.98
CA ARG A 86 -21.03 6.12 -10.94
C ARG A 86 -21.84 4.82 -10.93
N SER A 87 -21.37 3.75 -11.59
CA SER A 87 -22.14 2.50 -11.73
C SER A 87 -22.39 1.79 -10.39
N GLN A 88 -21.47 1.90 -9.42
CA GLN A 88 -21.68 1.45 -8.03
C GLN A 88 -22.33 2.53 -7.14
N ILE A 89 -22.44 3.77 -7.61
CA ILE A 89 -23.22 4.83 -6.96
C ILE A 89 -24.67 4.80 -7.51
N SER A 90 -25.18 3.62 -7.86
CA SER A 90 -26.60 3.41 -7.64
C SER A 90 -26.79 3.51 -6.14
N TRP A 91 -27.35 4.63 -5.69
CA TRP A 91 -27.86 4.79 -4.33
C TRP A 91 -28.95 3.74 -4.13
N VAL A 92 -28.57 2.50 -3.83
CA VAL A 92 -29.47 1.41 -3.47
C VAL A 92 -29.64 1.52 -1.96
N PRO A 93 -30.75 2.13 -1.46
CA PRO A 93 -30.89 2.41 -0.04
C PRO A 93 -30.86 1.13 0.79
N GLU A 94 -31.29 0.02 0.20
CA GLU A 94 -31.28 -1.32 0.82
C GLU A 94 -29.87 -1.75 1.24
N ASN A 95 -28.85 -1.56 0.40
CA ASN A 95 -27.47 -1.94 0.73
C ASN A 95 -26.89 -1.09 1.86
N ILE A 96 -27.25 0.19 1.91
CA ILE A 96 -26.81 1.12 2.96
C ILE A 96 -27.46 0.72 4.29
N ILE A 97 -28.78 0.45 4.28
CA ILE A 97 -29.51 -0.01 5.47
C ILE A 97 -28.95 -1.35 5.95
N PHE A 98 -28.69 -2.29 5.04
CA PHE A 98 -28.13 -3.59 5.39
C PHE A 98 -26.73 -3.47 5.99
N ALA A 99 -25.85 -2.65 5.39
CA ALA A 99 -24.52 -2.38 5.93
C ALA A 99 -24.59 -1.71 7.32
N PHE A 100 -25.53 -0.77 7.51
CA PHE A 100 -25.77 -0.12 8.81
C PHE A 100 -26.25 -1.12 9.87
N VAL A 101 -27.22 -1.98 9.53
CA VAL A 101 -27.77 -2.98 10.45
C VAL A 101 -26.71 -4.01 10.83
N ILE A 102 -25.95 -4.54 9.87
CA ILE A 102 -24.88 -5.52 10.13
C ILE A 102 -23.79 -4.91 11.00
N SER A 103 -23.27 -3.74 10.62
CA SER A 103 -22.19 -3.10 11.37
C SER A 103 -22.62 -2.74 12.79
N SER A 104 -23.85 -2.25 12.96
CA SER A 104 -24.42 -1.96 14.28
C SER A 104 -24.61 -3.22 15.11
N ALA A 105 -25.20 -4.28 14.54
CA ALA A 105 -25.40 -5.56 15.21
C ALA A 105 -24.06 -6.19 15.62
N ALA A 106 -23.06 -6.18 14.74
CA ALA A 106 -21.72 -6.68 15.05
C ALA A 106 -21.09 -5.90 16.21
N THR A 107 -21.19 -4.56 16.19
CA THR A 107 -20.62 -3.71 17.24
C THR A 107 -21.30 -3.95 18.59
N ILE A 108 -22.63 -4.00 18.61
CA ILE A 108 -23.41 -4.25 19.83
C ILE A 108 -23.07 -5.63 20.39
N THR A 109 -23.03 -6.66 19.53
CA THR A 109 -22.70 -8.04 19.94
C THR A 109 -21.29 -8.11 20.52
N CYS A 110 -20.30 -7.52 19.84
CA CYS A 110 -18.92 -7.49 20.35
C CYS A 110 -18.80 -6.67 21.64
N HIS A 111 -19.58 -5.61 21.81
CA HIS A 111 -19.62 -4.82 23.04
C HIS A 111 -20.13 -5.67 24.22
N PHE A 112 -21.21 -6.43 24.03
CA PHE A 112 -21.72 -7.36 25.06
C PHE A 112 -20.72 -8.47 25.39
N LEU A 113 -20.00 -8.97 24.38
CA LEU A 113 -18.96 -9.99 24.54
C LEU A 113 -17.63 -9.42 25.09
N LYS A 114 -17.55 -8.11 25.36
CA LYS A 114 -16.34 -7.40 25.80
C LYS A 114 -15.14 -7.62 24.86
N PHE A 115 -15.40 -7.84 23.57
CA PHE A 115 -14.38 -8.03 22.55
C PHE A 115 -14.01 -6.68 21.92
N PRO A 116 -12.71 -6.34 21.77
CA PRO A 116 -12.29 -5.07 21.18
C PRO A 116 -12.52 -5.07 19.66
N PHE A 117 -13.73 -4.73 19.24
CA PHE A 117 -14.13 -4.66 17.84
C PHE A 117 -13.99 -3.24 17.29
N SER A 118 -13.40 -3.11 16.10
CA SER A 118 -13.28 -1.84 15.37
C SER A 118 -14.13 -1.88 14.11
N ILE A 119 -15.17 -1.04 14.06
CA ILE A 119 -16.02 -0.87 12.86
C ILE A 119 -15.18 -0.43 11.67
N ILE A 120 -14.24 0.51 11.90
CA ILE A 120 -13.39 1.06 10.84
C ILE A 120 -12.48 -0.03 10.28
N GLY A 121 -11.86 -0.85 11.15
CA GLY A 121 -11.02 -1.96 10.72
C GLY A 121 -11.82 -3.05 9.99
N PHE A 122 -13.04 -3.33 10.45
CA PHE A 122 -13.93 -4.29 9.82
C PHE A 122 -14.35 -3.84 8.42
N ALA A 123 -14.82 -2.61 8.26
CA ALA A 123 -15.19 -2.04 6.98
C ALA A 123 -13.99 -1.94 6.03
N ALA A 124 -12.84 -1.46 6.53
CA ALA A 124 -11.61 -1.38 5.75
C ALA A 124 -11.17 -2.77 5.26
N GLY A 125 -11.27 -3.81 6.09
CA GLY A 125 -10.88 -5.17 5.74
C GLY A 125 -11.60 -5.72 4.51
N PHE A 126 -12.90 -5.43 4.33
CA PHE A 126 -13.66 -5.87 3.14
C PHE A 126 -13.21 -5.20 1.85
N SER A 127 -12.58 -4.04 1.93
CA SER A 127 -12.05 -3.33 0.75
C SER A 127 -10.69 -3.85 0.30
N GLN A 128 -10.06 -4.74 1.07
CA GLN A 128 -8.69 -5.19 0.83
C GLN A 128 -8.64 -6.63 0.32
N PRO A 129 -7.72 -6.97 -0.59
CA PRO A 129 -7.44 -8.36 -0.93
C PRO A 129 -7.00 -9.14 0.31
N ILE A 130 -7.47 -10.38 0.47
CA ILE A 130 -7.20 -11.26 1.63
C ILE A 130 -5.72 -11.32 2.06
N PRO A 131 -4.72 -11.35 1.16
CA PRO A 131 -3.31 -11.39 1.56
C PRO A 131 -2.88 -10.20 2.44
N GLN A 132 -3.47 -9.02 2.24
CA GLN A 132 -3.10 -7.80 2.96
C GLN A 132 -3.46 -7.85 4.46
N PRO A 133 -4.74 -8.04 4.87
CA PRO A 133 -5.09 -8.15 6.29
C PRO A 133 -4.49 -9.41 6.93
N LEU A 134 -4.27 -10.49 6.18
CA LEU A 134 -3.61 -11.68 6.69
C LEU A 134 -2.14 -11.41 7.03
N SER A 135 -1.41 -10.68 6.18
CA SER A 135 -0.04 -10.27 6.45
C SER A 135 0.05 -9.36 7.68
N LEU A 136 -0.92 -8.43 7.83
CA LEU A 136 -1.02 -7.58 9.01
C LEU A 136 -1.29 -8.39 10.29
N LEU A 137 -2.17 -9.40 10.22
CA LEU A 137 -2.45 -10.30 11.32
C LEU A 137 -1.20 -11.09 11.73
N VAL A 138 -0.48 -11.65 10.77
CA VAL A 138 0.77 -12.38 11.01
C VAL A 138 1.81 -11.46 11.67
N GLY A 139 1.97 -10.23 11.17
CA GLY A 139 2.86 -9.23 11.78
C GLY A 139 2.46 -8.89 13.22
N GLY A 140 1.16 -8.77 13.50
CA GLY A 140 0.63 -8.55 14.85
C GLY A 140 0.92 -9.72 15.80
N ILE A 141 0.74 -10.97 15.35
CA ILE A 141 1.05 -12.18 16.13
C ILE A 141 2.56 -12.24 16.44
N ILE A 142 3.40 -11.99 15.44
CA ILE A 142 4.86 -11.93 15.61
C ILE A 142 5.22 -10.84 16.63
N ASN A 143 4.62 -9.66 16.53
CA ASN A 143 4.86 -8.57 17.48
C ASN A 143 4.47 -8.97 18.91
N ILE A 144 3.34 -9.65 19.12
CA ILE A 144 2.95 -10.16 20.46
C ILE A 144 3.97 -11.17 20.97
N PHE A 145 4.40 -12.10 20.12
CA PHE A 145 5.39 -13.11 20.47
C PHE A 145 6.74 -12.49 20.86
N LEU A 146 7.24 -11.55 20.05
CA LEU A 146 8.50 -10.85 20.32
C LEU A 146 8.41 -9.97 21.56
N THR A 147 7.28 -9.29 21.77
CA THR A 147 7.03 -8.50 22.99
C THR A 147 7.05 -9.40 24.23
N ARG A 148 6.46 -10.60 24.16
CA ARG A 148 6.48 -11.57 25.27
C ARG A 148 7.86 -12.14 25.54
N LYS A 149 8.66 -12.38 24.50
CA LYS A 149 9.97 -13.04 24.63
C LYS A 149 11.10 -12.07 24.98
N ILE A 150 11.12 -10.89 24.37
CA ILE A 150 12.21 -9.90 24.49
C ILE A 150 11.83 -8.78 25.48
N GLY A 151 10.54 -8.53 25.71
CA GLY A 151 10.08 -7.51 26.63
C GLY A 151 10.42 -6.09 26.15
N LYS A 152 10.95 -5.27 27.06
CA LYS A 152 11.24 -3.84 26.82
C LYS A 152 12.21 -3.60 25.66
N GLY A 153 13.19 -4.50 25.48
CA GLY A 153 14.13 -4.40 24.37
C GLY A 153 13.45 -4.44 22.99
N TRP A 154 12.32 -5.13 22.85
CA TRP A 154 11.56 -5.09 21.59
C TRP A 154 10.72 -3.82 21.49
N THR A 155 10.05 -3.39 22.57
CA THR A 155 9.18 -2.20 22.50
C THR A 155 9.93 -0.93 22.15
N ASP A 156 11.18 -0.81 22.59
CA ASP A 156 12.00 0.39 22.43
C ASP A 156 12.62 0.45 21.01
N TYR A 157 12.97 -0.72 20.44
CA TYR A 157 13.68 -0.80 19.14
C TYR A 157 12.84 -1.36 17.98
N LYS A 158 11.58 -1.76 18.20
CA LYS A 158 10.72 -2.35 17.14
C LYS A 158 10.59 -1.45 15.92
N ILE A 159 10.54 -0.13 16.09
CA ILE A 159 10.38 0.82 14.97
C ILE A 159 11.61 0.77 14.06
N ILE A 160 12.81 0.69 14.64
CA ILE A 160 14.07 0.58 13.90
C ILE A 160 14.14 -0.76 13.16
N ALA A 161 13.73 -1.86 13.81
CA ALA A 161 13.68 -3.18 13.17
C ALA A 161 12.70 -3.20 11.98
N ILE A 162 11.51 -2.62 12.13
CA ILE A 162 10.50 -2.51 11.07
C ILE A 162 11.01 -1.61 9.94
N ALA A 163 11.67 -0.49 10.25
CA ALA A 163 12.29 0.38 9.26
C ALA A 163 13.37 -0.37 8.46
N GLY A 164 14.20 -1.18 9.14
CA GLY A 164 15.19 -2.05 8.49
C GLY A 164 14.56 -3.08 7.56
N LEU A 165 13.43 -3.70 7.96
CA LEU A 165 12.69 -4.63 7.11
C LEU A 165 12.13 -3.94 5.85
N ALA A 166 11.54 -2.76 5.99
CA ALA A 166 11.01 -1.99 4.87
C ALA A 166 12.12 -1.57 3.89
N LEU A 167 13.27 -1.12 4.42
CA LEU A 167 14.45 -0.80 3.60
C LEU A 167 15.00 -2.06 2.90
N GLY A 168 15.07 -3.19 3.60
CA GLY A 168 15.54 -4.46 3.07
C GLY A 168 14.67 -4.99 1.93
N GLU A 169 13.34 -4.89 2.07
CA GLU A 169 12.39 -5.21 1.00
C GLU A 169 12.67 -4.38 -0.26
N GLY A 170 12.86 -3.07 -0.12
CA GLY A 170 13.16 -2.18 -1.24
C GLY A 170 14.47 -2.54 -1.94
N ILE A 171 15.53 -2.84 -1.19
CA ILE A 171 16.83 -3.25 -1.74
C ILE A 171 16.70 -4.61 -2.44
N ALA A 172 16.02 -5.58 -1.83
CA ALA A 172 15.81 -6.90 -2.42
C ALA A 172 15.01 -6.82 -3.72
N ALA A 173 13.97 -5.99 -3.77
CA ALA A 173 13.18 -5.75 -4.98
C ALA A 173 14.02 -5.10 -6.08
N ALA A 174 14.88 -4.13 -5.74
CA ALA A 174 15.79 -3.49 -6.70
C ALA A 174 16.81 -4.50 -7.27
N ILE A 175 17.45 -5.30 -6.41
CA ILE A 175 18.41 -6.33 -6.84
C ILE A 175 17.72 -7.40 -7.69
N GLY A 176 16.56 -7.89 -7.25
CA GLY A 176 15.76 -8.87 -8.00
C GLY A 176 15.37 -8.35 -9.38
N SER A 177 14.99 -7.07 -9.45
CA SER A 177 14.70 -6.39 -10.72
C SER A 177 15.94 -6.32 -11.62
N ILE A 178 17.10 -5.93 -11.08
CA ILE A 178 18.36 -5.88 -11.83
C ILE A 178 18.76 -7.27 -12.35
N ILE A 179 18.65 -8.32 -11.54
CA ILE A 179 18.94 -9.69 -11.96
C ILE A 179 18.00 -10.12 -13.09
N ALA A 180 16.70 -9.80 -12.98
CA ALA A 180 15.73 -10.09 -14.03
C ALA A 180 16.05 -9.34 -15.33
N LEU A 181 16.46 -8.06 -15.23
CA LEU A 181 16.91 -7.26 -16.39
C LEU A 181 18.13 -7.91 -17.06
N ILE A 182 19.16 -8.30 -16.29
CA ILE A 182 20.39 -8.92 -16.82
C ILE A 182 20.07 -10.25 -17.50
N ARG A 183 19.27 -11.12 -16.86
CA ARG A 183 18.91 -12.43 -17.42
C ARG A 183 18.20 -12.29 -18.77
N ASN A 184 17.25 -11.37 -18.87
CA ASN A 184 16.47 -11.19 -20.09
C ASN A 184 17.25 -10.44 -21.18
N ALA A 185 18.11 -9.48 -20.81
CA ALA A 185 19.00 -8.80 -21.74
C ALA A 185 20.04 -9.77 -22.35
N ALA A 186 20.60 -10.68 -21.55
CA ALA A 186 21.54 -11.71 -22.02
C ALA A 186 20.91 -12.65 -23.07
N TRP A 187 19.59 -12.90 -22.99
CA TRP A 187 18.89 -13.74 -23.95
C TRP A 187 18.56 -13.02 -25.28
N SER A 188 18.62 -11.69 -25.29
CA SER A 188 18.36 -10.85 -26.47
C SER A 188 19.62 -10.57 -27.32
N LEU A 189 20.80 -11.07 -26.92
CA LEU A 189 22.01 -10.96 -27.72
C LEU A 189 22.00 -12.02 -28.83
N PRO A 190 22.06 -11.60 -30.12
CA PRO A 190 22.08 -12.51 -31.26
C PRO A 190 23.53 -12.91 -31.57
N TYR A 191 24.19 -13.62 -30.64
CA TYR A 191 25.35 -14.45 -30.92
C TYR A 191 25.44 -15.62 -29.95
#